data_AF-A0AB35K7J4-F1
#
_entry.id   AF-A0AB35K7J4-F1
#
_cell.length_a   1.000
_cell.length_b   1.000
_cell.length_c   1.000
_cell.angle_alpha   90.00
_cell.angle_beta   90.00
_cell.angle_gamma   90.00
#
_symmetry.space_group_name_H-M   'P 1'
#
loop_
_entity.id
_entity.type
_entity.pdbx_description
1 polymer ?
#
loop_
_entity_poly.entity_id
_entity_poly.type
_entity_poly.pdbx_seq_one_letter_code
_entity_poly.pdbx_strand_id
1 'polypeptide(L)'
;GPVAIHAEAVDPQGNVDVADADVTVTVDTLPADLIGAITIPEDLNGDGILNADELGTDGTFNAQVALGPDAIDGTVVNVNGTN
;
A
#
# COMPACT_ATOMS: atom_id res chain seq x y z
N GLY A 1 0.27 -15.78 -5.72
CA GLY A 1 0.99 -17.08 -5.74
C GLY A 1 1.57 -17.31 -7.12
N PRO A 2 2.69 -18.06 -7.27
CA PRO A 2 3.35 -18.24 -8.56
C PRO A 2 2.51 -19.11 -9.50
N VAL A 3 2.46 -18.71 -10.78
CA VAL A 3 1.85 -19.48 -11.88
C VAL A 3 2.98 -19.91 -12.81
N ALA A 4 3.05 -21.21 -13.11
CA ALA A 4 3.97 -21.77 -14.09
C ALA A 4 3.23 -22.00 -15.41
N ILE A 5 3.78 -21.49 -16.50
CA ILE A 5 3.30 -21.77 -17.85
C ILE A 5 4.33 -22.65 -18.53
N HIS A 6 3.86 -23.79 -19.02
CA HIS A 6 4.63 -24.78 -19.76
C HIS A 6 4.13 -24.82 -21.21
N ALA A 7 5.04 -24.71 -22.17
CA ALA A 7 4.72 -24.76 -23.59
C ALA A 7 5.77 -25.55 -24.35
N GLU A 8 5.33 -26.51 -25.15
CA GLU A 8 6.18 -27.33 -26.03
C GLU A 8 5.67 -27.18 -27.47
N ALA A 9 6.59 -27.11 -28.43
CA ALA A 9 6.26 -27.18 -29.84
C ALA A 9 6.35 -28.63 -30.34
N VAL A 10 5.35 -29.06 -31.13
CA VAL A 10 5.33 -30.38 -31.78
C VAL A 10 5.16 -30.18 -33.29
N ASP A 11 6.02 -30.81 -34.09
CA ASP A 11 5.91 -30.76 -35.56
C ASP A 11 4.90 -31.80 -36.11
N PRO A 12 4.53 -31.74 -37.41
CA PRO A 12 3.59 -32.69 -38.01
C PRO A 12 4.07 -34.15 -38.05
N GLN A 13 5.36 -34.42 -37.82
CA GLN A 13 5.93 -35.77 -37.70
C GLN A 13 5.90 -36.28 -36.25
N GLY A 14 5.55 -35.43 -35.28
CA GLY A 14 5.47 -35.75 -33.86
C GLY A 14 6.75 -35.48 -33.08
N ASN A 15 7.73 -34.77 -33.63
CA ASN A 15 8.93 -34.38 -32.90
C ASN A 15 8.60 -33.23 -31.94
N VAL A 16 9.02 -33.35 -30.68
CA VAL A 16 8.84 -32.33 -29.63
C VAL A 16 10.12 -31.49 -29.53
N ASP A 17 9.96 -30.18 -29.31
CA ASP A 17 11.08 -29.29 -29.00
C ASP A 17 11.89 -29.81 -27.80
N VAL A 18 13.22 -29.70 -27.89
CA VAL A 18 14.15 -30.16 -26.84
C VAL A 18 14.40 -29.05 -25.81
N ALA A 19 14.11 -27.79 -26.15
CA ALA A 19 14.21 -26.67 -25.23
C ALA A 19 12.96 -26.62 -24.33
N ASP A 20 12.98 -27.43 -23.26
CA ASP A 20 11.99 -27.36 -22.18
C ASP A 20 12.37 -26.21 -21.21
N ALA A 21 11.53 -25.18 -21.16
CA ALA A 21 11.70 -24.07 -20.25
C ALA A 21 10.35 -23.57 -19.74
N ASP A 22 10.13 -23.70 -18.44
CA ASP A 22 9.00 -23.10 -17.76
C ASP A 22 9.18 -21.58 -17.58
N VAL A 23 8.09 -20.83 -17.78
CA VAL A 23 8.02 -19.41 -17.41
C VAL A 23 7.27 -19.28 -16.10
N THR A 24 7.94 -18.74 -15.08
CA THR A 24 7.31 -18.41 -13.80
C THR A 24 6.81 -16.97 -13.80
N VAL A 25 5.51 -16.79 -13.57
CA VAL A 25 4.88 -15.48 -13.39
C VAL A 25 4.45 -15.32 -11.94
N THR A 26 4.83 -14.22 -11.31
CA THR A 26 4.35 -13.86 -9.98
C THR A 26 3.23 -12.84 -10.09
N VAL A 27 2.06 -13.20 -9.56
CA VAL A 27 0.98 -12.24 -9.35
C VAL A 27 1.13 -11.70 -7.94
N ASP A 28 1.29 -10.38 -7.83
CA ASP A 28 1.16 -9.70 -6.56
C ASP A 28 -0.31 -9.72 -6.12
N THR A 29 -0.52 -10.24 -4.92
CA THR A 29 -1.86 -10.40 -4.32
C THR A 29 -1.92 -9.76 -2.93
N LEU A 30 -0.85 -9.11 -2.49
CA LEU A 30 -0.85 -8.43 -1.21
C LEU A 30 -1.64 -7.12 -1.36
N PRO A 31 -2.57 -6.81 -0.44
CA PRO A 31 -3.17 -5.49 -0.39
C PRO A 31 -2.06 -4.44 -0.18
N ALA A 32 -2.16 -3.32 -0.88
CA ALA A 32 -1.22 -2.23 -0.71
C ALA A 32 -1.38 -1.58 0.68
N ASP A 33 -0.26 -1.31 1.32
CA ASP A 33 -0.15 -0.59 2.58
C ASP A 33 0.16 0.89 2.31
N LEU A 34 -0.91 1.69 2.15
CA LEU A 34 -0.82 3.07 1.67
C LEU A 34 -0.83 4.13 2.78
N ILE A 35 -1.42 3.84 3.94
CA ILE A 35 -1.64 4.81 5.01
C ILE A 35 -1.26 4.19 6.35
N GLY A 36 -0.45 4.92 7.11
CA GLY A 36 -0.05 4.58 8.46
C GLY A 36 -0.91 5.26 9.54
N ALA A 37 -0.29 5.54 10.68
CA ALA A 37 -0.96 6.19 11.80
C ALA A 37 -1.50 7.57 11.46
N ILE A 38 -2.63 7.92 12.10
CA ILE A 38 -3.17 9.27 12.13
C ILE A 38 -2.89 9.82 13.52
N THR A 39 -2.26 10.99 13.59
CA THR A 39 -1.85 11.60 14.85
C THR A 39 -2.21 13.08 14.89
N ILE A 40 -2.49 13.56 16.08
CA ILE A 40 -2.59 14.97 16.40
C ILE A 40 -1.36 15.30 17.25
N PRO A 41 -0.32 15.94 16.69
CA PRO A 41 0.93 16.17 17.42
C PRO A 41 0.75 17.13 18.61
N GLU A 42 -0.34 17.90 18.62
CA GLU A 42 -0.72 18.76 19.75
C GLU A 42 -1.25 17.97 20.96
N ASP A 43 -1.66 16.71 20.81
CA ASP A 43 -1.96 15.81 21.94
C ASP A 43 -0.63 15.35 22.57
N LEU A 44 -0.09 16.19 23.44
CA LEU A 44 1.24 16.00 24.04
C LEU A 44 1.27 14.84 25.04
N ASN A 45 0.14 14.56 25.68
CA ASN A 45 0.06 13.55 26.72
C ASN A 45 -0.39 12.17 26.20
N GLY A 46 -0.98 12.13 25.00
CA GLY A 46 -1.35 10.91 24.28
C GLY A 46 -2.60 10.21 24.81
N ASP A 47 -3.50 10.92 25.49
CA ASP A 47 -4.76 10.39 26.00
C ASP A 47 -5.90 10.43 24.97
N GLY A 48 -5.64 11.01 23.79
CA GLY A 48 -6.60 11.12 22.70
C GLY A 48 -7.59 12.27 22.86
N ILE A 49 -7.38 13.19 23.80
CA ILE A 49 -8.24 14.35 24.04
C ILE A 49 -7.37 15.61 23.99
N LEU A 50 -7.68 16.53 23.06
CA LEU A 50 -7.08 17.87 23.09
C LEU A 50 -7.73 18.73 24.18
N ASN A 51 -6.94 19.16 25.16
CA ASN A 51 -7.36 20.10 26.18
C ASN A 51 -6.87 21.54 25.91
N ALA A 52 -7.20 22.47 26.81
CA ALA A 52 -6.86 23.89 26.65
C ALA A 52 -5.35 24.19 26.70
N ASP A 53 -4.58 23.36 27.40
CA ASP A 53 -3.12 23.50 27.46
C ASP A 53 -2.44 22.96 26.18
N GLU A 54 -3.13 22.08 25.45
CA GLU A 54 -2.64 21.41 24.23
C GLU A 54 -3.07 22.11 22.93
N LEU A 55 -4.30 22.63 22.88
CA LEU A 55 -4.85 23.29 21.68
C LEU A 55 -4.20 24.65 21.37
N GLY A 56 -3.49 25.24 22.33
CA GLY A 56 -2.93 26.59 22.20
C GLY A 56 -4.00 27.69 22.11
N THR A 57 -3.59 28.90 21.78
CA THR A 57 -4.45 30.10 21.86
C THR A 57 -5.22 30.43 20.59
N ASP A 58 -4.89 29.81 19.46
CA ASP A 58 -5.52 30.11 18.16
C ASP A 58 -6.72 29.20 17.82
N GLY A 59 -6.95 28.15 18.64
CA GLY A 59 -8.08 27.24 18.48
C GLY A 59 -7.97 26.31 17.27
N THR A 60 -6.76 26.15 16.72
CA THR A 60 -6.50 25.27 15.57
C THR A 60 -5.61 24.10 15.98
N PHE A 61 -5.66 23.00 15.22
CA PHE A 61 -4.80 21.84 15.44
C PHE A 61 -4.36 21.27 14.09
N ASN A 62 -3.28 20.50 14.11
CA ASN A 62 -2.78 19.80 12.94
C ASN A 62 -3.26 18.34 12.97
N ALA A 63 -3.72 17.83 11.83
CA ALA A 63 -3.89 16.40 11.63
C ALA A 63 -2.78 15.89 10.74
N GLN A 64 -2.03 14.90 11.22
CA GLN A 64 -0.99 14.23 10.43
C GLN A 64 -1.46 12.84 10.04
N VAL A 65 -1.22 12.48 8.79
CA VAL A 65 -1.47 11.14 8.25
C VAL A 65 -0.13 10.62 7.74
N ALA A 66 0.38 9.57 8.37
CA ALA A 66 1.59 8.91 7.90
C ALA A 66 1.30 8.15 6.58
N LEU A 67 2.27 8.16 5.66
CA LEU A 67 2.20 7.34 4.46
C LEU A 67 2.72 5.94 4.75
N GLY A 68 2.06 4.95 4.17
CA GLY A 68 2.52 3.56 4.20
C GLY A 68 3.68 3.32 3.22
N PRO A 69 4.37 2.17 3.33
CA PRO A 69 5.54 1.86 2.49
C PRO A 69 5.21 1.75 1.00
N ASP A 70 3.96 1.46 0.65
CA ASP A 70 3.52 1.33 -0.75
C ASP A 70 3.00 2.66 -1.32
N ALA A 71 3.01 3.75 -0.53
CA ALA A 71 2.69 5.07 -1.02
C ALA A 71 3.80 5.59 -1.94
N ILE A 72 3.40 6.04 -3.12
CA ILE A 72 4.30 6.55 -4.16
C ILE A 72 3.93 7.98 -4.55
N ASP A 73 4.80 8.65 -5.31
CA ASP A 73 4.49 9.96 -5.88
C ASP A 73 3.18 9.90 -6.68
N GLY A 74 2.34 10.92 -6.50
CA GLY A 74 0.97 10.94 -7.04
C GLY A 74 -0.08 10.21 -6.21
N THR A 75 0.26 9.54 -5.10
CA THR A 75 -0.74 9.02 -4.15
C THR A 75 -1.54 10.18 -3.55
N VAL A 76 -2.86 10.13 -3.67
CA VAL A 76 -3.77 11.17 -3.14
C VAL A 76 -4.38 10.69 -1.83
N VAL A 77 -4.16 11.45 -0.75
CA VAL A 77 -4.85 11.26 0.53
C VAL A 77 -6.06 12.20 0.58
N ASN A 78 -7.26 11.62 0.60
CA ASN A 78 -8.48 12.40 0.70
C ASN A 78 -9.00 12.39 2.14
N VAL A 79 -8.96 13.54 2.80
CA VAL A 79 -9.45 13.72 4.17
C VAL A 79 -10.87 14.27 4.13
N ASN A 80 -11.83 13.49 4.60
CA ASN A 80 -13.23 13.89 4.67
C ASN A 80 -13.60 14.21 6.12
N GLY A 81 -14.10 15.43 6.35
CA GLY A 81 -14.66 15.83 7.63
C GLY A 81 -16.18 15.66 7.69
N THR A 82 -16.70 15.43 8.89
CA THR A 82 -18.11 15.61 9.24
C THR A 82 -18.22 16.65 10.34
N ASN A 83 -19.22 17.53 10.25
CA ASN A 83 -19.52 18.55 11.27
C ASN A 83 -20.50 17.98 12.28
#